data_AF-A0A938V1W4-F1
#
_entry.id   AF-A0A938V1W4-F1
#
_cell.length_a   1.000
_cell.length_b   1.000
_cell.length_c   1.000
_cell.angle_alpha   90.00
_cell.angle_beta   90.00
_cell.angle_gamma   90.00
#
_symmetry.space_group_name_H-M   'P 1'
#
loop_
_entity.id
_entity.type
_entity.pdbx_description
1 polymer ?
#
loop_
_entity_poly.entity_id
_entity_poly.type
_entity_poly.pdbx_seq_one_letter_code
_entity_poly.pdbx_strand_id
1 'polypeptide(L)'
;MMAKRLFLAIASVFLLAAGCGSEEEYGVNPFLEEQGNQGKQDTQYMNPDGIEVEVDLEGDVDAPDFRKGDAPAVLGQFALTYLRKRGEFYLESLAEDATSKDRVEWRIDGNWITADEAKDVSGDKLTHFRIRGVNAVLLHSASTSAQEGKQYLAKVPKRPFSIMSDAGDKCADPDSHMTLSQSIYWYMWNPKKSGCPAELSQDMLITVSKVLPNEKITYPEYDQLVADGKITVVVLFGLIGDDMKESDIGFRGLKEMVSWLKEDDFEEVTAPVGRRLSKQVGSVTYEIDLYSPKEFSGLSDYAHKGNFAKAIKEHEIVVYDGHSMLGASDFWATVEYPDFYQIFLYGGCLGYEYYIAPILKSKDGWEKLDLVSSVIEVSVGANEFAGPFLAKLEWALTHNYNVSWRDQLLAIRKRVGDSTFGASGVRENCFSPAGSLCVPDQPTDPDALALRFESKEKQAIPDNNKSGISSRIEVTETGTAASVTLELDISHTYPGDLRIVLSHAGKDANVWDNAGGEGTGIQQSMLIHQFQGAEMSGTWDLKIV
;
A
#
# COMPACT_ATOMS: atom_id res chain seq x y z
N MET A 1 34.86 26.47 35.54
CA MET A 1 33.52 27.09 35.72
C MET A 1 32.47 26.15 35.13
N MET A 2 31.36 25.92 35.83
CA MET A 2 30.24 25.14 35.29
C MET A 2 29.46 25.98 34.27
N ALA A 3 29.07 25.37 33.15
CA ALA A 3 28.04 25.88 32.26
C ALA A 3 26.96 24.80 32.12
N LYS A 4 25.80 25.00 32.78
CA LYS A 4 24.63 24.13 32.61
C LYS A 4 24.04 24.38 31.23
N ARG A 5 23.96 23.35 30.37
CA ARG A 5 23.05 23.35 29.22
C ARG A 5 21.68 22.87 29.69
N LEU A 6 20.66 23.69 29.45
CA LEU A 6 19.26 23.36 29.74
C LEU A 6 18.74 22.51 28.57
N PHE A 7 18.46 21.23 28.79
CA PHE A 7 17.70 20.42 27.84
C PHE A 7 16.21 20.67 28.09
N LEU A 8 15.53 21.25 27.10
CA LEU A 8 14.08 21.38 27.08
C LEU A 8 13.51 20.13 26.39
N ALA A 9 13.12 19.13 27.18
CA ALA A 9 12.36 17.99 26.68
C ALA A 9 10.88 18.38 26.61
N ILE A 10 10.38 18.65 25.41
CA ILE A 10 8.94 18.82 25.18
C ILE A 10 8.33 17.42 25.10
N ALA A 11 7.75 16.96 26.21
CA ALA A 11 6.94 15.76 26.23
C ALA A 11 5.52 16.12 25.75
N SER A 12 5.21 15.78 24.51
CA SER A 12 3.86 15.93 23.93
C SER A 12 2.91 14.90 24.55
N VAL A 13 2.33 15.24 25.71
CA VAL A 13 1.27 14.45 26.32
C VAL A 13 -0.04 14.76 25.60
N PHE A 14 -0.50 13.85 24.74
CA PHE A 14 -1.87 13.89 24.23
C PHE A 14 -2.84 13.61 25.40
N LEU A 15 -3.38 14.67 26.00
CA LEU A 15 -4.55 14.57 26.88
C LEU A 15 -5.81 14.50 26.01
N LEU A 16 -6.41 13.31 25.93
CA LEU A 16 -7.81 13.16 25.52
C LEU A 16 -8.71 13.80 26.58
N ALA A 17 -9.10 15.06 26.35
CA ALA A 17 -10.09 15.76 27.15
C ALA A 17 -11.45 15.72 26.46
N ALA A 18 -12.38 14.93 26.98
CA ALA A 18 -13.76 14.90 26.50
C ALA A 18 -14.46 16.25 26.77
N GLY A 19 -14.86 16.95 25.72
CA GLY A 19 -15.65 18.18 25.76
C GLY A 19 -16.74 18.15 24.70
N CYS A 20 -17.97 18.53 25.07
CA CYS A 20 -19.11 18.46 24.16
C CYS A 20 -19.17 19.65 23.19
N GLY A 21 -19.19 19.39 21.87
CA GLY A 21 -19.87 20.24 20.89
C GLY A 21 -19.05 20.71 19.68
N SER A 22 -19.50 20.30 18.48
CA SER A 22 -19.28 20.88 17.14
C SER A 22 -17.88 20.86 16.48
N GLU A 23 -17.88 20.44 15.20
CA GLU A 23 -16.96 20.79 14.09
C GLU A 23 -15.49 20.30 14.06
N GLU A 24 -14.92 19.65 15.08
CA GLU A 24 -13.47 19.32 15.07
C GLU A 24 -13.07 17.83 15.22
N GLU A 25 -13.94 16.84 14.92
CA GLU A 25 -13.55 15.41 15.08
C GLU A 25 -12.65 14.86 13.95
N TYR A 26 -12.91 15.23 12.69
CA TYR A 26 -12.19 14.71 11.52
C TYR A 26 -11.42 15.77 10.71
N GLY A 27 -11.35 17.00 11.25
CA GLY A 27 -10.69 18.14 10.61
C GLY A 27 -11.48 18.75 9.44
N VAL A 28 -10.77 19.53 8.60
CA VAL A 28 -11.34 20.21 7.43
C VAL A 28 -11.84 19.18 6.40
N ASN A 29 -12.88 19.49 5.64
CA ASN A 29 -13.33 18.67 4.51
C ASN A 29 -12.25 18.58 3.40
N PRO A 30 -11.70 17.38 3.08
CA PRO A 30 -10.63 17.23 2.09
C PRO A 30 -11.05 17.56 0.66
N PHE A 31 -12.33 17.42 0.31
CA PHE A 31 -12.83 17.73 -1.04
C PHE A 31 -12.74 19.23 -1.38
N LEU A 32 -12.68 20.09 -0.35
CA LEU A 32 -12.53 21.54 -0.49
C LEU A 32 -11.07 22.03 -0.36
N GLU A 33 -10.10 21.14 -0.12
CA GLU A 33 -8.69 21.49 0.02
C GLU A 33 -7.99 21.63 -1.35
N GLU A 34 -6.92 22.43 -1.43
CA GLU A 34 -6.13 22.52 -2.66
C GLU A 34 -5.37 21.20 -2.92
N GLN A 35 -5.83 20.45 -3.93
CA GLN A 35 -5.27 19.17 -4.34
C GLN A 35 -4.05 19.29 -5.29
N GLY A 36 -3.61 20.50 -5.63
CA GLY A 36 -2.49 20.72 -6.54
C GLY A 36 -1.13 20.26 -5.98
N ASN A 37 -0.28 19.70 -6.86
CA ASN A 37 1.12 19.40 -6.55
C ASN A 37 1.97 20.69 -6.62
N GLN A 38 1.78 21.63 -5.68
CA GLN A 38 2.54 22.89 -5.71
C GLN A 38 4.05 22.66 -5.45
N GLY A 39 4.87 23.16 -6.37
CA GLY A 39 6.33 23.17 -6.26
C GLY A 39 6.83 23.95 -5.03
N LYS A 40 7.95 23.51 -4.49
CA LYS A 40 8.48 23.83 -3.15
C LYS A 40 8.29 25.27 -2.65
N GLN A 41 7.66 25.39 -1.48
CA GLN A 41 8.20 26.24 -0.41
C GLN A 41 7.88 25.69 1.00
N ASP A 42 8.94 25.25 1.68
CA ASP A 42 9.08 25.16 3.15
C ASP A 42 8.08 24.29 3.95
N THR A 43 8.12 22.97 3.73
CA THR A 43 8.17 22.05 4.87
C THR A 43 9.39 21.13 4.73
N GLN A 44 10.12 20.95 5.82
CA GLN A 44 11.20 19.97 5.86
C GLN A 44 10.60 18.57 5.83
N TYR A 45 10.91 17.82 4.77
CA TYR A 45 10.90 16.35 4.74
C TYR A 45 9.51 15.68 4.80
N MET A 46 9.05 15.13 3.67
CA MET A 46 7.96 14.13 3.63
C MET A 46 8.38 12.87 2.85
N ASN A 47 9.32 12.15 3.44
CA ASN A 47 8.93 10.90 4.10
C ASN A 47 8.67 9.62 3.26
N PRO A 48 9.22 9.36 2.05
CA PRO A 48 9.27 7.99 1.51
C PRO A 48 10.25 7.10 2.32
N ASP A 49 10.03 6.98 3.63
CA ASP A 49 10.94 6.30 4.57
C ASP A 49 10.90 4.78 4.45
N GLY A 50 9.85 4.26 3.79
CA GLY A 50 9.58 2.85 3.62
C GLY A 50 10.04 2.33 2.27
N ILE A 51 10.74 1.19 2.30
CA ILE A 51 10.88 0.32 1.11
C ILE A 51 10.26 -1.03 1.40
N GLU A 52 9.71 -1.66 0.35
CA GLU A 52 9.23 -3.03 0.44
C GLU A 52 10.32 -3.99 -0.03
N VAL A 53 10.43 -5.11 0.67
CA VAL A 53 11.39 -6.18 0.43
C VAL A 53 10.69 -7.53 0.54
N GLU A 54 11.22 -8.55 -0.13
CA GLU A 54 10.87 -9.93 0.20
C GLU A 54 11.93 -10.46 1.18
N VAL A 55 11.50 -11.16 2.23
CA VAL A 55 12.39 -11.80 3.20
C VAL A 55 12.15 -13.29 3.35
N ASP A 56 13.22 -14.03 3.63
CA ASP A 56 13.19 -15.41 4.07
C ASP A 56 13.29 -15.47 5.61
N LEU A 57 12.41 -16.24 6.25
CA LEU A 57 12.43 -16.50 7.70
C LEU A 57 12.99 -17.90 7.95
N GLU A 58 13.99 -18.07 8.83
CA GLU A 58 14.57 -19.38 9.18
C GLU A 58 14.64 -19.55 10.71
N GLY A 59 14.25 -20.73 11.22
CA GLY A 59 14.29 -21.01 12.65
C GLY A 59 13.94 -22.45 13.04
N ASP A 60 14.07 -22.75 14.34
CA ASP A 60 13.70 -24.04 14.92
C ASP A 60 12.29 -24.00 15.53
N VAL A 61 11.64 -25.16 15.69
CA VAL A 61 10.35 -25.25 16.39
C VAL A 61 10.13 -26.55 17.17
N ASP A 62 9.80 -26.40 18.45
CA ASP A 62 9.28 -27.46 19.31
C ASP A 62 7.76 -27.32 19.43
N ALA A 63 7.04 -28.29 18.88
CA ALA A 63 5.59 -28.30 18.76
C ALA A 63 5.07 -29.75 18.70
N PRO A 64 3.84 -30.04 19.14
CA PRO A 64 3.19 -31.34 18.93
C PRO A 64 3.06 -31.67 17.43
N ASP A 65 3.13 -32.95 17.06
CA ASP A 65 3.06 -33.41 15.65
C ASP A 65 1.86 -32.83 14.89
N PHE A 66 0.67 -32.82 15.52
CA PHE A 66 -0.57 -32.28 14.93
C PHE A 66 -0.56 -30.75 14.75
N ARG A 67 0.48 -30.06 15.23
CA ARG A 67 0.74 -28.62 15.07
C ARG A 67 2.04 -28.31 14.34
N LYS A 68 2.71 -29.32 13.74
CA LYS A 68 3.92 -29.10 12.96
C LYS A 68 3.65 -28.33 11.67
N GLY A 69 2.49 -28.56 11.04
CA GLY A 69 2.09 -27.84 9.83
C GLY A 69 2.01 -26.33 10.02
N ASP A 70 1.29 -25.86 11.04
CA ASP A 70 1.07 -24.43 11.29
C ASP A 70 2.14 -23.75 12.17
N ALA A 71 3.05 -24.53 12.76
CA ALA A 71 4.16 -24.04 13.59
C ALA A 71 5.01 -22.92 12.96
N PRO A 72 5.46 -23.00 11.68
CA PRO A 72 6.24 -21.96 11.02
C PRO A 72 5.58 -20.58 11.06
N ALA A 73 4.32 -20.51 10.64
CA ALA A 73 3.55 -19.26 10.61
C ALA A 73 3.25 -18.71 12.00
N VAL A 74 2.96 -19.57 12.97
CA VAL A 74 2.69 -19.13 14.34
C VAL A 74 3.95 -18.50 14.93
N LEU A 75 5.14 -19.09 14.73
CA LEU A 75 6.40 -18.43 15.07
C LEU A 75 6.66 -17.15 14.26
N GLY A 76 6.25 -17.14 12.99
CA GLY A 76 6.20 -15.96 12.15
C GLY A 76 5.42 -14.80 12.77
N GLN A 77 4.23 -15.05 13.34
CA GLN A 77 3.45 -14.03 14.05
C GLN A 77 4.19 -13.47 15.28
N PHE A 78 4.90 -14.31 16.04
CA PHE A 78 5.78 -13.84 17.12
C PHE A 78 6.94 -12.97 16.60
N ALA A 79 7.50 -13.30 15.42
CA ALA A 79 8.55 -12.51 14.79
C ALA A 79 8.04 -11.15 14.32
N LEU A 80 6.87 -11.14 13.66
CA LEU A 80 6.13 -9.95 13.23
C LEU A 80 5.91 -8.99 14.40
N THR A 81 5.30 -9.42 15.50
CA THR A 81 5.09 -8.56 16.67
C THR A 81 6.40 -8.05 17.27
N TYR A 82 7.44 -8.89 17.32
CA TYR A 82 8.74 -8.49 17.86
C TYR A 82 9.50 -7.48 16.97
N LEU A 83 9.30 -7.53 15.66
CA LEU A 83 9.88 -6.58 14.70
C LEU A 83 9.07 -5.28 14.69
N ARG A 84 7.73 -5.36 14.60
CA ARG A 84 6.80 -4.22 14.69
C ARG A 84 7.07 -3.33 15.90
N LYS A 85 7.26 -3.92 17.09
CA LYS A 85 7.59 -3.21 18.34
C LYS A 85 8.93 -2.44 18.32
N ARG A 86 9.71 -2.50 17.24
CA ARG A 86 10.94 -1.71 17.03
C ARG A 86 10.74 -0.51 16.11
N GLY A 87 9.62 -0.41 15.41
CA GLY A 87 9.30 0.74 14.55
C GLY A 87 9.96 0.76 13.16
N GLU A 88 10.87 -0.18 12.86
CA GLU A 88 11.71 -0.14 11.65
C GLU A 88 11.48 -1.31 10.67
N PHE A 89 10.72 -2.34 11.05
CA PHE A 89 10.53 -3.55 10.25
C PHE A 89 9.14 -4.12 10.52
N TYR A 90 8.33 -4.22 9.47
CA TYR A 90 6.95 -4.72 9.49
C TYR A 90 6.84 -5.91 8.55
N LEU A 91 6.40 -7.06 9.06
CA LEU A 91 6.16 -8.27 8.28
C LEU A 91 4.68 -8.35 7.88
N GLU A 92 4.40 -8.85 6.69
CA GLU A 92 3.08 -9.40 6.34
C GLU A 92 2.66 -10.50 7.34
N SER A 93 1.37 -10.64 7.68
CA SER A 93 0.95 -11.73 8.58
C SER A 93 1.04 -13.07 7.88
N LEU A 94 1.72 -13.97 8.57
CA LEU A 94 1.96 -15.33 8.12
C LEU A 94 0.78 -16.27 8.42
N ALA A 95 -0.37 -15.73 8.87
CA ALA A 95 -1.56 -16.51 9.20
C ALA A 95 -2.04 -17.41 8.04
N GLU A 96 -1.91 -16.96 6.80
CA GLU A 96 -2.29 -17.74 5.61
C GLU A 96 -1.14 -18.60 5.06
N ASP A 97 0.10 -18.16 5.30
CA ASP A 97 1.34 -18.85 4.94
C ASP A 97 1.54 -20.17 5.72
N ALA A 98 0.81 -20.32 6.83
CA ALA A 98 0.79 -21.48 7.73
C ALA A 98 0.58 -22.85 7.06
N THR A 99 0.10 -22.87 5.82
CA THR A 99 -0.14 -24.10 5.07
C THR A 99 0.37 -24.02 3.62
N SER A 100 1.24 -23.04 3.31
CA SER A 100 1.78 -22.90 1.96
C SER A 100 2.63 -24.12 1.60
N LYS A 101 2.16 -24.86 0.60
CA LYS A 101 2.78 -26.08 0.07
C LYS A 101 4.21 -25.86 -0.42
N ASP A 102 4.47 -24.68 -0.97
CA ASP A 102 5.66 -24.39 -1.78
C ASP A 102 6.57 -23.33 -1.13
N ARG A 103 6.03 -22.43 -0.30
CA ARG A 103 6.84 -21.39 0.41
C ARG A 103 7.40 -21.85 1.75
N VAL A 104 6.79 -22.83 2.41
CA VAL A 104 7.32 -23.42 3.65
C VAL A 104 8.20 -24.61 3.27
N GLU A 105 9.43 -24.64 3.78
CA GLU A 105 10.37 -25.74 3.57
C GLU A 105 10.92 -26.25 4.90
N TRP A 106 11.12 -27.56 4.99
CA TRP A 106 11.71 -28.25 6.13
C TRP A 106 13.09 -28.77 5.80
N ARG A 107 14.01 -28.72 6.79
CA ARG A 107 15.38 -29.21 6.60
C ARG A 107 15.52 -30.66 7.04
N ILE A 108 15.50 -31.57 6.07
CA ILE A 108 15.56 -33.01 6.29
C ILE A 108 16.88 -33.57 5.75
N ASP A 109 17.63 -34.26 6.61
CA ASP A 109 18.91 -34.92 6.29
C ASP A 109 19.92 -34.01 5.55
N GLY A 110 19.87 -32.70 5.85
CA GLY A 110 20.73 -31.65 5.30
C GLY A 110 20.17 -30.88 4.12
N ASN A 111 19.09 -31.36 3.48
CA ASN A 111 18.44 -30.74 2.33
C ASN A 111 17.18 -29.96 2.75
N TRP A 112 16.78 -28.98 1.96
CA TRP A 112 15.46 -28.35 2.06
C TRP A 112 14.48 -29.13 1.17
N ILE A 113 13.31 -29.44 1.72
CA ILE A 113 12.16 -30.02 0.99
C ILE A 113 10.92 -29.19 1.29
N THR A 114 9.97 -29.11 0.37
CA THR A 114 8.75 -28.29 0.56
C THR A 114 7.81 -28.91 1.59
N ALA A 115 6.85 -28.12 2.10
CA ALA A 115 5.79 -28.63 2.97
C ALA A 115 4.88 -29.65 2.27
N ASP A 116 4.75 -29.59 0.93
CA ASP A 116 4.02 -30.62 0.16
C ASP A 116 4.79 -31.95 0.12
N GLU A 117 6.13 -31.90 -0.03
CA GLU A 117 7.02 -33.06 0.01
C GLU A 117 7.17 -33.63 1.44
N ALA A 118 7.10 -32.78 2.46
CA ALA A 118 7.28 -33.15 3.87
C ALA A 118 6.05 -33.85 4.51
N LYS A 119 4.92 -34.01 3.80
CA LYS A 119 3.67 -34.58 4.35
C LYS A 119 3.83 -35.95 5.01
N ASP A 120 4.65 -36.81 4.41
CA ASP A 120 4.88 -38.19 4.88
C ASP A 120 6.11 -38.29 5.81
N VAL A 121 6.75 -37.16 6.15
CA VAL A 121 7.88 -37.10 7.08
C VAL A 121 7.36 -37.09 8.52
N SER A 122 7.97 -37.91 9.38
CA SER A 122 7.57 -38.00 10.79
C SER A 122 7.83 -36.68 11.52
N GLY A 123 6.87 -36.26 12.36
CA GLY A 123 6.85 -34.93 12.99
C GLY A 123 8.04 -34.64 13.90
N ASP A 124 8.67 -35.68 14.46
CA ASP A 124 9.90 -35.58 15.26
C ASP A 124 11.10 -35.06 14.45
N LYS A 125 11.10 -35.23 13.12
CA LYS A 125 12.12 -34.68 12.21
C LYS A 125 11.82 -33.24 11.76
N LEU A 126 10.57 -32.78 11.89
CA LEU A 126 10.13 -31.45 11.47
C LEU A 126 10.53 -30.41 12.54
N THR A 127 11.82 -30.20 12.77
CA THR A 127 12.33 -29.32 13.84
C THR A 127 12.90 -28.00 13.36
N HIS A 128 13.30 -27.89 12.09
CA HIS A 128 13.96 -26.71 11.52
C HIS A 128 13.35 -26.40 10.16
N PHE A 129 12.91 -25.16 9.99
CA PHE A 129 12.11 -24.72 8.84
C PHE A 129 12.62 -23.39 8.28
N ARG A 130 12.17 -23.09 7.06
CA ARG A 130 12.17 -21.72 6.53
C ARG A 130 10.86 -21.40 5.82
N ILE A 131 10.52 -20.11 5.76
CA ILE A 131 9.44 -19.55 4.94
C ILE A 131 10.08 -18.64 3.91
N ARG A 132 9.74 -18.82 2.63
CA ARG A 132 10.32 -18.14 1.48
C ARG A 132 9.46 -16.96 1.02
N GLY A 133 10.10 -15.84 0.67
CA GLY A 133 9.43 -14.73 -0.05
C GLY A 133 8.24 -14.13 0.69
N VAL A 134 8.44 -13.78 1.97
CA VAL A 134 7.46 -13.06 2.80
C VAL A 134 7.60 -11.56 2.53
N ASN A 135 6.52 -10.84 2.27
CA ASN A 135 6.62 -9.40 2.07
C ASN A 135 6.87 -8.67 3.39
N ALA A 136 7.67 -7.60 3.32
CA ALA A 136 7.98 -6.76 4.47
C ALA A 136 8.22 -5.31 4.07
N VAL A 137 7.84 -4.38 4.94
CA VAL A 137 8.21 -2.97 4.83
C VAL A 137 9.30 -2.64 5.85
N LEU A 138 10.43 -2.13 5.36
CA LEU A 138 11.51 -1.58 6.17
C LEU A 138 11.36 -0.07 6.23
N LEU A 139 11.39 0.53 7.44
CA LEU A 139 11.33 1.99 7.64
C LEU A 139 12.66 2.53 8.19
N HIS A 140 12.85 3.85 8.10
CA HIS A 140 13.89 4.60 8.82
C HIS A 140 15.33 4.07 8.57
N SER A 141 16.07 3.67 9.61
CA SER A 141 17.44 3.18 9.43
C SER A 141 17.52 1.80 8.77
N ALA A 142 16.42 1.03 8.79
CA ALA A 142 16.35 -0.26 8.12
C ALA A 142 16.21 -0.10 6.60
N SER A 143 15.44 0.88 6.10
CA SER A 143 15.27 1.11 4.66
C SER A 143 16.56 1.59 4.00
N THR A 144 17.23 2.59 4.61
CA THR A 144 18.50 3.16 4.10
C THR A 144 19.67 2.16 4.04
N SER A 145 19.57 1.01 4.72
CA SER A 145 20.62 -0.01 4.78
C SER A 145 20.18 -1.40 4.28
N ALA A 146 19.08 -1.44 3.54
CA ALA A 146 18.51 -2.63 2.93
C ALA A 146 19.26 -3.02 1.65
N GLN A 147 19.51 -4.32 1.52
CA GLN A 147 20.19 -4.95 0.38
C GLN A 147 19.94 -6.45 0.47
N GLU A 148 20.01 -7.16 -0.65
CA GLU A 148 19.94 -8.63 -0.64
C GLU A 148 21.02 -9.24 0.26
N GLY A 149 20.66 -10.31 0.97
CA GLY A 149 21.48 -10.95 1.99
C GLY A 149 21.60 -10.19 3.32
N LYS A 150 20.96 -9.02 3.48
CA LYS A 150 20.91 -8.31 4.78
C LYS A 150 20.13 -9.15 5.79
N GLN A 151 20.70 -9.34 6.98
CA GLN A 151 20.12 -10.16 8.04
C GLN A 151 19.65 -9.35 9.24
N TYR A 152 18.49 -9.73 9.78
CA TYR A 152 17.90 -9.25 11.02
C TYR A 152 17.55 -10.45 11.92
N LEU A 153 17.41 -10.20 13.24
CA LEU A 153 17.07 -11.23 14.21
C LEU A 153 15.77 -10.88 14.94
N ALA A 154 14.83 -11.83 14.92
CA ALA A 154 13.59 -11.77 15.68
C ALA A 154 13.63 -12.75 16.86
N LYS A 155 13.33 -12.29 18.08
CA LYS A 155 13.22 -13.17 19.25
C LYS A 155 11.82 -13.78 19.27
N VAL A 156 11.74 -15.10 19.11
CA VAL A 156 10.48 -15.87 19.10
C VAL A 156 10.52 -16.93 20.21
N PRO A 157 9.37 -17.48 20.68
CA PRO A 157 9.39 -18.59 21.62
C PRO A 157 9.93 -19.87 20.96
N LYS A 158 10.43 -20.82 21.76
CA LYS A 158 10.78 -22.18 21.28
C LYS A 158 9.56 -23.08 21.13
N ARG A 159 8.62 -22.96 22.07
CA ARG A 159 7.36 -23.70 22.15
C ARG A 159 6.18 -22.71 22.03
N PRO A 160 5.79 -22.30 20.81
CA PRO A 160 4.78 -21.25 20.63
C PRO A 160 3.41 -21.63 21.22
N PHE A 161 3.08 -22.93 21.19
CA PHE A 161 1.76 -23.44 21.59
C PHE A 161 1.58 -23.66 23.10
N SER A 162 2.63 -23.54 23.91
CA SER A 162 2.57 -23.67 25.37
C SER A 162 3.05 -22.44 26.13
N ILE A 163 3.42 -21.35 25.43
CA ILE A 163 4.06 -20.17 26.01
C ILE A 163 3.25 -19.54 27.17
N MET A 164 1.92 -19.57 27.13
CA MET A 164 1.07 -19.07 28.22
C MET A 164 1.24 -19.92 29.50
N SER A 165 1.32 -21.25 29.36
CA SER A 165 1.59 -22.14 30.49
C SER A 165 3.05 -22.11 30.98
N ASP A 166 4.00 -21.84 30.08
CA ASP A 166 5.43 -21.78 30.41
C ASP A 166 5.84 -20.47 31.08
N ALA A 167 5.35 -19.34 30.57
CA ALA A 167 5.76 -18.01 31.00
C ALA A 167 4.73 -17.29 31.89
N GLY A 168 3.44 -17.65 31.84
CA GLY A 168 2.38 -16.80 32.37
C GLY A 168 2.40 -15.44 31.67
N ASP A 169 2.23 -14.34 32.38
CA ASP A 169 2.32 -12.98 31.83
C ASP A 169 3.75 -12.45 31.65
N LYS A 170 4.78 -13.20 32.04
CA LYS A 170 6.17 -12.70 32.15
C LYS A 170 6.80 -12.27 30.83
N CYS A 171 6.34 -12.83 29.70
CA CYS A 171 6.84 -12.53 28.36
C CYS A 171 5.78 -11.84 27.48
N ALA A 172 4.77 -11.20 28.09
CA ALA A 172 3.72 -10.45 27.40
C ALA A 172 3.57 -9.04 27.99
N ASP A 173 3.46 -8.03 27.15
CA ASP A 173 3.08 -6.68 27.58
C ASP A 173 1.60 -6.67 28.01
N PRO A 174 1.24 -6.01 29.12
CA PRO A 174 -0.15 -5.87 29.51
C PRO A 174 -0.89 -4.94 28.56
N ASP A 175 -2.14 -5.27 28.24
CA ASP A 175 -3.04 -4.48 27.40
C ASP A 175 -4.31 -4.14 28.21
N SER A 176 -4.87 -2.94 28.02
CA SER A 176 -6.06 -2.47 28.75
C SER A 176 -7.39 -2.92 28.15
N HIS A 177 -7.38 -3.45 26.93
CA HIS A 177 -8.55 -3.84 26.14
C HIS A 177 -8.58 -5.37 25.90
N MET A 178 -7.44 -6.04 25.92
CA MET A 178 -7.30 -7.48 25.66
C MET A 178 -6.84 -8.28 26.89
N THR A 179 -7.57 -9.35 27.22
CA THR A 179 -7.17 -10.30 28.29
C THR A 179 -6.22 -11.36 27.73
N LEU A 180 -4.98 -11.38 28.23
CA LEU A 180 -3.93 -12.32 27.81
C LEU A 180 -4.40 -13.79 27.86
N SER A 181 -4.21 -14.49 26.74
CA SER A 181 -4.51 -15.92 26.58
C SER A 181 -3.47 -16.58 25.65
N GLN A 182 -3.48 -17.91 25.55
CA GLN A 182 -2.62 -18.64 24.63
C GLN A 182 -2.89 -18.32 23.15
N SER A 183 -4.11 -17.90 22.77
CA SER A 183 -4.44 -17.58 21.37
C SER A 183 -3.98 -16.18 20.96
N ILE A 184 -3.88 -15.23 21.90
CA ILE A 184 -3.42 -13.86 21.64
C ILE A 184 -1.99 -13.56 22.13
N TYR A 185 -1.29 -14.56 22.68
CA TYR A 185 0.04 -14.35 23.28
C TYR A 185 1.05 -13.77 22.28
N TRP A 186 0.97 -14.18 21.01
CA TRP A 186 1.81 -13.66 19.94
C TRP A 186 1.72 -12.14 19.83
N TYR A 187 0.50 -11.58 19.88
CA TYR A 187 0.23 -10.14 19.77
C TYR A 187 0.83 -9.34 20.93
N MET A 188 0.79 -9.92 22.12
CA MET A 188 1.27 -9.28 23.34
C MET A 188 2.77 -9.55 23.57
N TRP A 189 3.44 -10.36 22.74
CA TRP A 189 4.79 -10.88 22.95
C TRP A 189 5.84 -9.80 23.25
N ASN A 190 6.55 -9.99 24.36
CA ASN A 190 7.71 -9.20 24.75
C ASN A 190 8.75 -10.06 25.47
N PRO A 191 9.72 -10.64 24.73
CA PRO A 191 10.80 -11.45 25.31
C PRO A 191 11.85 -10.60 26.06
N LYS A 192 11.75 -9.26 26.00
CA LYS A 192 12.62 -8.33 26.75
C LYS A 192 11.96 -7.82 28.04
N LYS A 193 10.71 -8.19 28.32
CA LYS A 193 10.02 -7.84 29.57
C LYS A 193 10.81 -8.41 30.75
N SER A 194 11.00 -7.59 31.79
CA SER A 194 11.74 -7.98 32.99
C SER A 194 11.06 -9.19 33.64
N GLY A 195 11.81 -10.27 33.83
CA GLY A 195 11.29 -11.55 34.35
C GLY A 195 10.85 -12.56 33.29
N CYS A 196 10.87 -12.23 31.99
CA CYS A 196 10.74 -13.22 30.93
C CYS A 196 11.95 -14.19 30.96
N PRO A 197 11.74 -15.51 31.09
CA PRO A 197 12.86 -16.46 31.12
C PRO A 197 13.51 -16.61 29.74
N ALA A 198 14.80 -16.28 29.65
CA ALA A 198 15.53 -16.21 28.38
C ALA A 198 15.56 -17.56 27.62
N GLU A 199 15.56 -18.67 28.36
CA GLU A 199 15.59 -20.03 27.82
C GLU A 199 14.33 -20.42 27.05
N LEU A 200 13.20 -19.74 27.26
CA LEU A 200 11.96 -19.94 26.49
C LEU A 200 12.02 -19.30 25.09
N SER A 201 12.99 -18.40 24.85
CA SER A 201 13.17 -17.69 23.59
C SER A 201 14.33 -18.25 22.74
N GLN A 202 14.27 -17.99 21.44
CA GLN A 202 15.29 -18.28 20.44
C GLN A 202 15.38 -17.12 19.44
N ASP A 203 16.46 -17.08 18.64
CA ASP A 203 16.53 -16.18 17.49
C ASP A 203 15.99 -16.89 16.24
N MET A 204 15.03 -16.26 15.59
CA MET A 204 14.67 -16.51 14.19
C MET A 204 15.47 -15.56 13.31
N LEU A 205 16.07 -16.09 12.25
CA LEU A 205 16.82 -15.34 11.26
C LEU A 205 15.85 -14.80 10.20
N ILE A 206 15.97 -13.52 9.88
CA ILE A 206 15.21 -12.86 8.81
C ILE A 206 16.22 -12.36 7.79
N THR A 207 16.18 -12.86 6.56
CA THR A 207 17.14 -12.49 5.50
C THR A 207 16.41 -11.77 4.37
N VAL A 208 16.83 -10.56 4.01
CA VAL A 208 16.34 -9.87 2.80
C VAL A 208 16.74 -10.68 1.58
N SER A 209 15.74 -11.25 0.92
CA SER A 209 15.90 -12.10 -0.26
C SER A 209 15.79 -11.31 -1.57
N LYS A 210 15.11 -10.17 -1.56
CA LYS A 210 14.93 -9.25 -2.69
C LYS A 210 14.63 -7.85 -2.17
N VAL A 211 15.14 -6.80 -2.84
CA VAL A 211 14.70 -5.42 -2.62
C VAL A 211 13.83 -5.00 -3.81
N LEU A 212 12.60 -4.52 -3.55
CA LEU A 212 11.72 -4.12 -4.64
C LEU A 212 12.09 -2.72 -5.17
N PRO A 213 12.08 -2.50 -6.50
CA PRO A 213 12.39 -1.19 -7.07
C PRO A 213 11.46 -0.08 -6.56
N ASN A 214 12.01 1.12 -6.35
CA ASN A 214 11.28 2.30 -5.84
C ASN A 214 11.51 3.56 -6.71
N GLU A 215 12.09 3.40 -7.92
CA GLU A 215 12.50 4.51 -8.79
C GLU A 215 11.49 4.82 -9.91
N LYS A 216 10.61 3.86 -10.26
CA LYS A 216 9.52 4.04 -11.23
C LYS A 216 8.37 4.79 -10.56
N ILE A 217 7.93 5.90 -11.15
CA ILE A 217 6.69 6.55 -10.73
C ILE A 217 5.51 5.91 -11.45
N THR A 218 4.58 5.40 -10.65
CA THR A 218 3.37 4.72 -11.12
C THR A 218 2.11 5.45 -10.66
N TYR A 219 1.03 5.15 -11.37
CA TYR A 219 -0.30 5.74 -11.22
C TYR A 219 -1.29 4.61 -10.98
N PRO A 220 -2.46 4.86 -10.35
CA PRO A 220 -3.61 3.99 -10.50
C PRO A 220 -3.86 3.67 -11.98
N GLU A 221 -4.36 2.48 -12.30
CA GLU A 221 -4.74 2.10 -13.67
C GLU A 221 -6.01 2.86 -14.09
N TYR A 222 -5.86 4.16 -14.33
CA TYR A 222 -6.96 5.10 -14.57
C TYR A 222 -7.78 4.74 -15.80
N ASP A 223 -7.13 4.24 -16.85
CA ASP A 223 -7.77 3.75 -18.08
C ASP A 223 -8.66 2.53 -17.83
N GLN A 224 -8.28 1.65 -16.91
CA GLN A 224 -9.14 0.56 -16.44
C GLN A 224 -10.24 1.07 -15.49
N LEU A 225 -9.90 1.98 -14.58
CA LEU A 225 -10.79 2.52 -13.54
C LEU A 225 -11.94 3.38 -14.08
N VAL A 226 -11.78 4.02 -15.25
CA VAL A 226 -12.85 4.82 -15.89
C VAL A 226 -13.38 4.22 -17.18
N ALA A 227 -13.09 2.94 -17.45
CA ALA A 227 -13.34 2.28 -18.74
C ALA A 227 -14.81 2.31 -19.20
N ASP A 228 -15.76 2.31 -18.27
CA ASP A 228 -17.21 2.39 -18.55
C ASP A 228 -17.79 3.81 -18.47
N GLY A 229 -16.95 4.81 -18.17
CA GLY A 229 -17.36 6.20 -17.91
C GLY A 229 -17.82 6.48 -16.48
N LYS A 230 -17.56 5.57 -15.54
CA LYS A 230 -17.96 5.67 -14.14
C LYS A 230 -16.75 5.48 -13.20
N ILE A 231 -16.91 5.89 -11.95
CA ILE A 231 -16.18 5.34 -10.80
C ILE A 231 -17.21 5.04 -9.71
N THR A 232 -17.12 3.86 -9.14
CA THR A 232 -17.99 3.33 -8.09
C THR A 232 -17.19 3.00 -6.85
N VAL A 233 -17.55 3.64 -5.74
CA VAL A 233 -16.90 3.49 -4.44
C VAL A 233 -17.91 2.94 -3.44
N VAL A 234 -17.47 2.07 -2.53
CA VAL A 234 -18.22 1.72 -1.32
C VAL A 234 -17.36 1.93 -0.08
N VAL A 235 -17.93 2.61 0.92
CA VAL A 235 -17.32 2.82 2.24
C VAL A 235 -18.10 2.03 3.28
N LEU A 236 -17.42 1.04 3.87
CA LEU A 236 -17.96 0.11 4.85
C LEU A 236 -17.59 0.60 6.26
N PHE A 237 -18.48 1.35 6.90
CA PHE A 237 -18.25 1.84 8.27
C PHE A 237 -18.55 0.76 9.29
N GLY A 238 -17.50 0.26 9.96
CA GLY A 238 -17.57 -0.73 11.03
C GLY A 238 -18.09 -0.15 12.35
N LEU A 239 -18.63 -1.02 13.19
CA LEU A 239 -18.94 -0.70 14.59
C LEU A 239 -17.66 -0.80 15.42
N ILE A 240 -17.38 0.17 16.30
CA ILE A 240 -16.21 0.12 17.20
C ILE A 240 -16.61 -0.28 18.64
N GLY A 241 -17.72 0.25 19.16
CA GLY A 241 -18.26 -0.13 20.47
C GLY A 241 -19.14 -1.38 20.44
N ASP A 242 -19.39 -1.98 21.61
CA ASP A 242 -20.21 -3.20 21.74
C ASP A 242 -21.70 -2.99 21.43
N ASP A 243 -22.18 -1.75 21.43
CA ASP A 243 -23.59 -1.39 21.26
C ASP A 243 -23.84 -0.63 19.95
N MET A 244 -24.85 -1.05 19.18
CA MET A 244 -25.31 -0.41 17.95
C MET A 244 -25.99 0.95 18.21
N LYS A 245 -25.21 1.99 18.53
CA LYS A 245 -25.68 3.34 18.89
C LYS A 245 -25.21 4.40 17.89
N GLU A 246 -26.07 5.37 17.61
CA GLU A 246 -25.81 6.52 16.73
C GLU A 246 -24.62 7.43 17.14
N SER A 247 -24.07 7.22 18.34
CA SER A 247 -22.89 7.89 18.90
C SER A 247 -21.58 7.13 18.66
N ASP A 248 -21.64 5.88 18.17
CA ASP A 248 -20.44 5.12 17.80
C ASP A 248 -19.67 5.81 16.66
N ILE A 249 -18.36 5.59 16.62
CA ILE A 249 -17.44 6.21 15.66
C ILE A 249 -17.88 5.94 14.21
N GLY A 250 -18.29 4.71 13.87
CA GLY A 250 -18.71 4.37 12.50
C GLY A 250 -19.94 5.14 12.02
N PHE A 251 -20.93 5.37 12.89
CA PHE A 251 -22.08 6.22 12.54
C PHE A 251 -21.73 7.70 12.45
N ARG A 252 -20.73 8.17 13.22
CA ARG A 252 -20.28 9.57 13.17
C ARG A 252 -19.44 9.84 11.92
N GLY A 253 -18.50 8.95 11.59
CA GLY A 253 -17.72 9.01 10.35
C GLY A 253 -18.62 9.02 9.10
N LEU A 254 -19.63 8.16 9.05
CA LEU A 254 -20.62 8.16 7.96
C LEU A 254 -21.36 9.49 7.85
N LYS A 255 -21.81 10.07 8.98
CA LYS A 255 -22.51 11.37 8.97
C LYS A 255 -21.60 12.50 8.47
N GLU A 256 -20.34 12.48 8.89
CA GLU A 256 -19.34 13.45 8.46
C GLU A 256 -19.02 13.31 6.97
N MET A 257 -18.78 12.09 6.48
CA MET A 257 -18.50 11.83 5.06
C MET A 257 -19.66 12.30 4.16
N VAL A 258 -20.91 12.10 4.61
CA VAL A 258 -22.10 12.63 3.93
C VAL A 258 -22.11 14.16 3.91
N SER A 259 -21.69 14.83 4.98
CA SER A 259 -21.61 16.31 5.00
C SER A 259 -20.58 16.77 3.99
N TRP A 260 -19.37 16.19 4.06
CA TRP A 260 -18.25 16.57 3.21
C TRP A 260 -18.54 16.43 1.71
N LEU A 261 -19.14 15.30 1.31
CA LEU A 261 -19.54 15.07 -0.08
C LEU A 261 -20.63 16.06 -0.53
N LYS A 262 -21.58 16.43 0.33
CA LYS A 262 -22.63 17.41 -0.01
C LYS A 262 -22.14 18.85 -0.06
N GLU A 263 -21.12 19.18 0.72
CA GLU A 263 -20.42 20.47 0.65
C GLU A 263 -19.63 20.62 -0.65
N ASP A 264 -19.22 19.49 -1.25
CA ASP A 264 -18.58 19.39 -2.56
C ASP A 264 -19.57 18.94 -3.67
N ASP A 265 -20.81 19.44 -3.59
CA ASP A 265 -21.85 19.32 -4.63
C ASP A 265 -22.26 17.88 -5.06
N PHE A 266 -21.95 16.82 -4.28
CA PHE A 266 -22.53 15.49 -4.54
C PHE A 266 -24.03 15.45 -4.20
N GLU A 267 -24.85 14.96 -5.13
CA GLU A 267 -26.28 14.75 -4.94
C GLU A 267 -26.57 13.37 -4.34
N GLU A 268 -27.51 13.29 -3.39
CA GLU A 268 -27.94 12.01 -2.81
C GLU A 268 -29.01 11.35 -3.69
N VAL A 269 -28.71 10.16 -4.20
CA VAL A 269 -29.54 9.42 -5.16
C VAL A 269 -30.05 8.11 -4.55
N THR A 270 -30.87 7.36 -5.29
CA THR A 270 -31.41 6.08 -4.80
C THR A 270 -30.28 5.04 -4.72
N ALA A 271 -29.95 4.63 -3.49
CA ALA A 271 -28.97 3.59 -3.20
C ALA A 271 -29.61 2.19 -3.23
N PRO A 272 -28.90 1.14 -3.67
CA PRO A 272 -29.39 -0.21 -3.55
C PRO A 272 -29.20 -0.79 -2.13
N VAL A 273 -28.20 -0.30 -1.38
CA VAL A 273 -27.90 -0.56 0.04
C VAL A 273 -27.27 0.71 0.63
N GLY A 274 -27.50 1.00 1.92
CA GLY A 274 -26.93 2.19 2.57
C GLY A 274 -27.42 3.50 1.94
N ARG A 275 -26.50 4.42 1.66
CA ARG A 275 -26.77 5.73 1.02
C ARG A 275 -25.82 5.92 -0.16
N ARG A 276 -26.29 6.51 -1.26
CA ARG A 276 -25.50 6.75 -2.47
C ARG A 276 -25.44 8.24 -2.74
N LEU A 277 -24.23 8.75 -2.91
CA LEU A 277 -23.97 10.11 -3.35
C LEU A 277 -23.32 10.07 -4.74
N SER A 278 -23.68 11.00 -5.62
CA SER A 278 -23.30 11.00 -7.03
C SER A 278 -22.92 12.40 -7.50
N LYS A 279 -21.83 12.52 -8.26
CA LYS A 279 -21.36 13.76 -8.89
C LYS A 279 -20.85 13.48 -10.30
N GLN A 280 -21.09 14.39 -11.23
CA GLN A 280 -20.51 14.32 -12.58
C GLN A 280 -19.19 15.09 -12.59
N VAL A 281 -18.08 14.39 -12.82
CA VAL A 281 -16.73 14.95 -12.79
C VAL A 281 -16.10 14.78 -14.17
N GLY A 282 -16.15 15.85 -14.97
CA GLY A 282 -15.78 15.79 -16.38
C GLY A 282 -16.68 14.80 -17.13
N SER A 283 -16.08 13.81 -17.79
CA SER A 283 -16.80 12.71 -18.47
C SER A 283 -17.19 11.55 -17.55
N VAL A 284 -16.75 11.54 -16.29
CA VAL A 284 -16.92 10.41 -15.35
C VAL A 284 -18.09 10.67 -14.41
N THR A 285 -18.98 9.68 -14.26
CA THR A 285 -19.97 9.68 -13.16
C THR A 285 -19.34 9.07 -11.92
N TYR A 286 -19.14 9.85 -10.86
CA TYR A 286 -18.52 9.40 -9.61
C TYR A 286 -19.60 9.10 -8.58
N GLU A 287 -19.75 7.84 -8.18
CA GLU A 287 -20.73 7.37 -7.21
C GLU A 287 -20.07 6.77 -5.97
N ILE A 288 -20.54 7.17 -4.79
CA ILE A 288 -20.03 6.72 -3.50
C ILE A 288 -21.18 6.17 -2.66
N ASP A 289 -21.17 4.86 -2.43
CA ASP A 289 -22.04 4.14 -1.50
C ASP A 289 -21.45 4.18 -0.09
N LEU A 290 -22.26 4.53 0.91
CA LEU A 290 -21.88 4.60 2.32
C LEU A 290 -22.76 3.62 3.11
N TYR A 291 -22.17 2.53 3.60
CA TYR A 291 -22.87 1.51 4.38
C TYR A 291 -22.57 1.77 5.86
N SER A 292 -23.62 1.94 6.67
CA SER A 292 -23.44 2.15 8.12
C SER A 292 -23.12 0.83 8.82
N PRO A 293 -22.75 0.89 10.12
CA PRO A 293 -22.64 -0.32 10.93
C PRO A 293 -23.90 -1.21 10.92
N LYS A 294 -25.10 -0.69 10.60
CA LYS A 294 -26.31 -1.51 10.45
C LYS A 294 -26.27 -2.39 9.21
N GLU A 295 -25.92 -1.84 8.06
CA GLU A 295 -25.89 -2.58 6.79
C GLU A 295 -24.66 -3.49 6.66
N PHE A 296 -23.61 -3.24 7.44
CA PHE A 296 -22.33 -3.94 7.36
C PHE A 296 -22.07 -4.96 8.49
N SER A 297 -22.67 -4.79 9.68
CA SER A 297 -22.51 -5.76 10.80
C SER A 297 -23.09 -7.14 10.50
N GLY A 298 -22.81 -8.14 11.33
CA GLY A 298 -23.39 -9.48 11.16
C GLY A 298 -22.82 -10.23 9.96
N LEU A 299 -21.49 -10.17 9.78
CA LEU A 299 -20.78 -11.04 8.84
C LEU A 299 -20.56 -12.44 9.43
N SER A 300 -20.26 -12.52 10.73
CA SER A 300 -19.98 -13.76 11.47
C SER A 300 -21.19 -14.69 11.70
N ASP A 301 -22.40 -14.14 11.69
CA ASP A 301 -23.66 -14.88 11.69
C ASP A 301 -24.35 -14.86 10.30
N TYR A 302 -23.64 -14.38 9.28
CA TYR A 302 -24.06 -14.26 7.89
C TYR A 302 -25.27 -13.33 7.61
N ALA A 303 -25.78 -12.59 8.62
CA ALA A 303 -26.97 -11.75 8.51
C ALA A 303 -26.91 -10.75 7.35
N HIS A 304 -25.76 -10.11 7.11
CA HIS A 304 -25.57 -9.14 6.01
C HIS A 304 -24.50 -9.56 4.98
N LYS A 305 -24.19 -10.87 4.88
CA LYS A 305 -23.25 -11.36 3.85
C LYS A 305 -23.64 -10.95 2.42
N GLY A 306 -24.94 -10.82 2.13
CA GLY A 306 -25.44 -10.32 0.84
C GLY A 306 -25.01 -8.89 0.54
N ASN A 307 -25.01 -7.99 1.54
CA ASN A 307 -24.57 -6.60 1.38
C ASN A 307 -23.06 -6.53 1.14
N PHE A 308 -22.28 -7.31 1.89
CA PHE A 308 -20.83 -7.37 1.72
C PHE A 308 -20.40 -7.94 0.36
N ALA A 309 -21.05 -9.01 -0.10
CA ALA A 309 -20.82 -9.56 -1.44
C ALA A 309 -21.19 -8.55 -2.53
N LYS A 310 -22.23 -7.74 -2.33
CA LYS A 310 -22.64 -6.68 -3.25
C LYS A 310 -21.63 -5.52 -3.28
N ALA A 311 -21.15 -5.09 -2.12
CA ALA A 311 -20.09 -4.09 -1.97
C ALA A 311 -18.87 -4.46 -2.83
N ILE A 312 -18.38 -5.70 -2.72
CA ILE A 312 -17.19 -6.16 -3.45
C ILE A 312 -17.44 -6.38 -4.95
N LYS A 313 -18.65 -6.79 -5.35
CA LYS A 313 -18.98 -7.10 -6.77
C LYS A 313 -19.30 -5.90 -7.64
N GLU A 314 -19.83 -4.82 -7.05
CA GLU A 314 -20.42 -3.69 -7.79
C GLU A 314 -19.60 -2.39 -7.71
N HIS A 315 -18.41 -2.40 -7.07
CA HIS A 315 -17.61 -1.20 -6.85
C HIS A 315 -16.14 -1.40 -7.26
N GLU A 316 -15.59 -0.49 -8.07
CA GLU A 316 -14.15 -0.42 -8.36
C GLU A 316 -13.33 -0.10 -7.11
N ILE A 317 -13.86 0.71 -6.19
CA ILE A 317 -13.13 1.12 -4.99
C ILE A 317 -13.85 0.63 -3.74
N VAL A 318 -13.18 -0.18 -2.93
CA VAL A 318 -13.73 -0.76 -1.70
C VAL A 318 -12.94 -0.27 -0.50
N VAL A 319 -13.57 0.60 0.30
CA VAL A 319 -13.02 1.13 1.54
C VAL A 319 -13.56 0.32 2.72
N TYR A 320 -12.65 -0.27 3.49
CA TYR A 320 -12.94 -0.85 4.80
C TYR A 320 -12.48 0.09 5.90
N ASP A 321 -13.42 0.54 6.73
CA ASP A 321 -13.18 1.30 7.96
C ASP A 321 -13.62 0.44 9.14
N GLY A 322 -12.69 -0.16 9.87
CA GLY A 322 -13.10 -1.01 10.98
C GLY A 322 -12.00 -1.58 11.86
N HIS A 323 -12.44 -2.01 13.03
CA HIS A 323 -11.55 -2.37 14.13
C HIS A 323 -11.04 -3.83 14.00
N SER A 324 -9.83 -3.97 13.45
CA SER A 324 -8.83 -5.03 13.71
C SER A 324 -9.21 -6.53 13.66
N MET A 325 -10.43 -6.93 13.31
CA MET A 325 -10.81 -8.36 13.26
C MET A 325 -11.28 -8.86 11.89
N LEU A 326 -11.77 -8.01 10.99
CA LEU A 326 -12.29 -8.50 9.70
C LEU A 326 -11.18 -8.82 8.69
N GLY A 327 -10.01 -8.17 8.75
CA GLY A 327 -8.84 -8.55 7.94
C GLY A 327 -8.25 -9.91 8.32
N ALA A 328 -8.41 -10.34 9.57
CA ALA A 328 -8.00 -11.67 10.04
C ALA A 328 -9.07 -12.76 9.80
N SER A 329 -10.16 -12.44 9.10
CA SER A 329 -11.33 -13.31 8.93
C SER A 329 -11.48 -13.79 7.49
N ASP A 330 -11.98 -15.01 7.37
CA ASP A 330 -12.29 -15.70 6.13
C ASP A 330 -13.36 -15.02 5.25
N PHE A 331 -14.06 -13.97 5.72
CA PHE A 331 -15.12 -13.31 4.93
C PHE A 331 -14.66 -12.88 3.54
N TRP A 332 -13.44 -12.33 3.42
CA TRP A 332 -12.81 -11.96 2.15
C TRP A 332 -12.63 -13.17 1.21
N ALA A 333 -12.34 -14.35 1.75
CA ALA A 333 -12.26 -15.60 0.97
C ALA A 333 -13.64 -16.19 0.61
N THR A 334 -14.74 -15.66 1.16
CA THR A 334 -16.08 -16.28 1.04
C THR A 334 -17.00 -15.61 0.00
N VAL A 335 -16.51 -14.63 -0.74
CA VAL A 335 -17.23 -13.90 -1.79
C VAL A 335 -16.55 -14.10 -3.15
N GLU A 336 -17.31 -13.87 -4.22
CA GLU A 336 -16.81 -13.90 -5.60
C GLU A 336 -16.48 -12.46 -6.02
N TYR A 337 -15.30 -12.26 -6.59
CA TYR A 337 -14.79 -10.95 -6.99
C TYR A 337 -15.09 -10.68 -8.48
N PRO A 338 -15.23 -9.41 -8.88
CA PRO A 338 -15.40 -9.03 -10.27
C PRO A 338 -14.08 -9.05 -11.04
N ASP A 339 -14.16 -9.14 -12.36
CA ASP A 339 -13.00 -9.18 -13.28
C ASP A 339 -12.52 -7.78 -13.74
N PHE A 340 -13.11 -6.70 -13.23
CA PHE A 340 -12.61 -5.33 -13.47
C PHE A 340 -11.51 -4.93 -12.46
N TYR A 341 -10.70 -3.93 -12.80
CA TYR A 341 -9.67 -3.38 -11.91
C TYR A 341 -10.27 -2.81 -10.62
N GLN A 342 -9.69 -3.14 -9.46
CA GLN A 342 -10.17 -2.67 -8.17
C GLN A 342 -9.08 -2.06 -7.29
N ILE A 343 -9.45 -1.03 -6.54
CA ILE A 343 -8.62 -0.43 -5.49
C ILE A 343 -9.26 -0.73 -4.12
N PHE A 344 -8.53 -1.41 -3.25
CA PHE A 344 -8.95 -1.61 -1.87
C PHE A 344 -8.24 -0.60 -0.95
N LEU A 345 -8.99 0.04 -0.05
CA LEU A 345 -8.44 0.89 1.00
C LEU A 345 -8.79 0.28 2.36
N TYR A 346 -7.78 -0.17 3.09
CA TYR A 346 -7.95 -0.88 4.35
C TYR A 346 -7.49 -0.05 5.55
N GLY A 347 -8.45 0.56 6.24
CA GLY A 347 -8.26 1.28 7.50
C GLY A 347 -8.63 0.41 8.70
N GLY A 348 -7.62 -0.25 9.27
CA GLY A 348 -7.71 -0.93 10.56
C GLY A 348 -6.34 -0.93 11.24
N CYS A 349 -6.27 -1.30 12.52
CA CYS A 349 -5.03 -1.12 13.29
C CYS A 349 -3.85 -1.99 12.86
N LEU A 350 -4.01 -2.89 11.89
CA LEU A 350 -2.99 -3.87 11.50
C LEU A 350 -3.15 -4.19 10.01
N GLY A 351 -3.21 -3.18 9.14
CA GLY A 351 -3.65 -3.35 7.75
C GLY A 351 -2.71 -4.18 6.87
N TYR A 352 -1.42 -3.84 6.87
CA TYR A 352 -0.39 -4.58 6.16
C TYR A 352 -0.07 -5.93 6.83
N GLU A 353 -0.31 -6.02 8.14
CA GLU A 353 -0.18 -7.31 8.84
C GLU A 353 -1.34 -8.22 8.42
N TYR A 354 -2.60 -7.80 8.54
CA TYR A 354 -3.76 -8.53 7.99
C TYR A 354 -3.92 -8.40 6.47
N TYR A 355 -2.80 -8.50 5.76
CA TYR A 355 -2.75 -8.47 4.31
C TYR A 355 -3.73 -9.45 3.72
N ILE A 356 -4.61 -8.94 2.85
CA ILE A 356 -5.74 -9.72 2.39
C ILE A 356 -5.31 -10.54 1.17
N ALA A 357 -4.41 -11.49 1.41
CA ALA A 357 -4.09 -12.57 0.49
C ALA A 357 -5.34 -13.27 -0.09
N PRO A 358 -6.51 -13.34 0.60
CA PRO A 358 -7.76 -13.80 -0.02
C PRO A 358 -8.27 -12.89 -1.15
N ILE A 359 -8.09 -11.57 -1.08
CA ILE A 359 -8.40 -10.65 -2.19
C ILE A 359 -7.43 -10.93 -3.34
N LEU A 360 -6.12 -10.88 -3.09
CA LEU A 360 -5.10 -11.12 -4.12
C LEU A 360 -5.34 -12.45 -4.86
N LYS A 361 -5.59 -13.52 -4.11
CA LYS A 361 -5.90 -14.84 -4.63
C LYS A 361 -7.23 -14.90 -5.39
N SER A 362 -8.23 -14.12 -4.98
CA SER A 362 -9.53 -14.07 -5.67
C SER A 362 -9.53 -13.15 -6.89
N LYS A 363 -8.54 -12.26 -7.00
CA LYS A 363 -8.25 -11.40 -8.17
C LYS A 363 -7.24 -12.02 -9.15
N ASP A 364 -6.70 -13.21 -8.82
CA ASP A 364 -5.69 -13.94 -9.59
C ASP A 364 -4.37 -13.17 -9.83
N GLY A 365 -4.05 -12.21 -8.96
CA GLY A 365 -2.82 -11.40 -9.03
C GLY A 365 -3.05 -9.89 -8.94
N TRP A 366 -1.98 -9.13 -9.22
CA TRP A 366 -1.93 -7.68 -9.11
C TRP A 366 -2.42 -6.92 -10.36
N GLU A 367 -2.50 -7.56 -11.52
CA GLU A 367 -2.89 -6.94 -12.81
C GLU A 367 -4.19 -6.11 -12.73
N LYS A 368 -5.12 -6.52 -11.85
CA LYS A 368 -6.44 -5.90 -11.66
C LYS A 368 -6.73 -5.53 -10.21
N LEU A 369 -5.68 -5.31 -9.41
CA LEU A 369 -5.79 -5.05 -7.98
C LEU A 369 -4.70 -4.08 -7.53
N ASP A 370 -5.10 -2.98 -6.90
CA ASP A 370 -4.24 -2.20 -6.03
C ASP A 370 -4.80 -2.17 -4.60
N LEU A 371 -3.92 -2.14 -3.60
CA LEU A 371 -4.30 -2.20 -2.19
C LEU A 371 -3.54 -1.18 -1.36
N VAL A 372 -4.26 -0.25 -0.75
CA VAL A 372 -3.75 0.73 0.23
C VAL A 372 -4.05 0.23 1.64
N SER A 373 -3.04 0.13 2.50
CA SER A 373 -3.21 -0.35 3.88
C SER A 373 -2.30 0.36 4.88
N SER A 374 -2.71 0.37 6.14
CA SER A 374 -1.90 0.85 7.25
C SER A 374 -0.69 -0.07 7.49
N VAL A 375 0.52 0.49 7.42
CA VAL A 375 1.78 -0.23 7.71
C VAL A 375 2.08 -0.21 9.21
N ILE A 376 1.78 0.91 9.87
CA ILE A 376 1.95 1.11 11.31
C ILE A 376 0.62 0.87 12.02
N GLU A 377 0.67 0.34 13.24
CA GLU A 377 -0.50 0.13 14.08
C GLU A 377 -1.16 1.46 14.50
N VAL A 378 -2.22 1.84 13.79
CA VAL A 378 -3.03 3.04 14.08
C VAL A 378 -4.54 2.77 13.94
N SER A 379 -5.35 3.35 14.82
CA SER A 379 -6.80 3.41 14.60
C SER A 379 -7.10 4.72 13.89
N VAL A 380 -7.59 4.64 12.64
CA VAL A 380 -7.96 5.79 11.79
C VAL A 380 -9.27 5.48 11.07
N GLY A 381 -10.20 6.44 11.05
CA GLY A 381 -11.51 6.28 10.38
C GLY A 381 -11.45 6.59 8.89
N ALA A 382 -12.46 6.16 8.11
CA ALA A 382 -12.52 6.41 6.66
C ALA A 382 -12.32 7.88 6.29
N ASN A 383 -12.82 8.81 7.11
CA ASN A 383 -12.65 10.24 6.93
C ASN A 383 -11.18 10.69 6.86
N GLU A 384 -10.27 10.01 7.56
CA GLU A 384 -8.87 10.39 7.67
C GLU A 384 -7.99 9.83 6.55
N PHE A 385 -8.35 8.68 5.97
CA PHE A 385 -7.58 8.05 4.87
C PHE A 385 -8.35 7.97 3.55
N ALA A 386 -9.61 7.52 3.54
CA ALA A 386 -10.40 7.46 2.32
C ALA A 386 -10.88 8.84 1.88
N GLY A 387 -11.27 9.72 2.81
CA GLY A 387 -11.61 11.12 2.52
C GLY A 387 -10.58 11.85 1.63
N PRO A 388 -9.31 12.00 2.05
CA PRO A 388 -8.30 12.65 1.22
C PRO A 388 -7.94 11.87 -0.05
N PHE A 389 -7.99 10.53 -0.03
CA PHE A 389 -7.76 9.73 -1.24
C PHE A 389 -8.85 9.99 -2.30
N LEU A 390 -10.12 9.97 -1.91
CA LEU A 390 -11.25 10.15 -2.81
C LEU A 390 -11.33 11.57 -3.38
N ALA A 391 -10.96 12.59 -2.59
CA ALA A 391 -10.81 13.97 -3.03
C ALA A 391 -9.65 14.16 -4.02
N LYS A 392 -8.48 13.57 -3.72
CA LYS A 392 -7.30 13.62 -4.60
C LYS A 392 -7.52 12.82 -5.89
N LEU A 393 -8.26 11.71 -5.82
CA LEU A 393 -8.75 10.96 -6.96
C LEU A 393 -9.68 11.80 -7.84
N GLU A 394 -10.64 12.51 -7.25
CA GLU A 394 -11.55 13.39 -8.01
C GLU A 394 -10.78 14.46 -8.80
N TRP A 395 -9.82 15.11 -8.14
CA TRP A 395 -8.98 16.12 -8.79
C TRP A 395 -8.25 15.54 -10.02
N ALA A 396 -7.76 14.29 -9.94
CA ALA A 396 -7.12 13.62 -11.07
C ALA A 396 -8.02 13.55 -12.32
N LEU A 397 -9.33 13.33 -12.15
CA LEU A 397 -10.30 13.20 -13.26
C LEU A 397 -10.43 14.48 -14.11
N THR A 398 -10.09 15.63 -13.54
CA THR A 398 -10.09 16.93 -14.23
C THR A 398 -8.68 17.42 -14.61
N HIS A 399 -7.64 16.72 -14.17
CA HIS A 399 -6.22 17.08 -14.35
C HIS A 399 -5.44 16.01 -15.13
N ASN A 400 -6.04 15.49 -16.21
CA ASN A 400 -5.43 14.52 -17.13
C ASN A 400 -4.90 13.25 -16.42
N TYR A 401 -5.56 12.81 -15.35
CA TYR A 401 -5.17 11.66 -14.52
C TYR A 401 -3.76 11.77 -13.91
N ASN A 402 -3.25 13.00 -13.80
CA ASN A 402 -1.89 13.27 -13.34
C ASN A 402 -1.78 13.30 -11.80
N VAL A 403 -2.09 12.14 -11.21
CA VAL A 403 -1.98 11.87 -9.77
C VAL A 403 -1.34 10.49 -9.61
N SER A 404 -0.07 10.46 -9.22
CA SER A 404 0.64 9.21 -8.99
C SER A 404 0.18 8.52 -7.69
N TRP A 405 0.53 7.25 -7.52
CA TRP A 405 0.34 6.55 -6.25
C TRP A 405 1.05 7.23 -5.08
N ARG A 406 2.18 7.90 -5.34
CA ARG A 406 2.86 8.73 -4.34
C ARG A 406 1.99 9.93 -3.94
N ASP A 407 1.34 10.59 -4.88
CA ASP A 407 0.47 11.75 -4.61
C ASP A 407 -0.76 11.36 -3.78
N GLN A 408 -1.35 10.19 -4.05
CA GLN A 408 -2.42 9.61 -3.24
C GLN A 408 -1.97 9.33 -1.80
N LEU A 409 -0.83 8.67 -1.62
CA LEU A 409 -0.28 8.39 -0.29
C LEU A 409 0.11 9.67 0.47
N LEU A 410 0.58 10.71 -0.23
CA LEU A 410 0.84 12.02 0.38
C LEU A 410 -0.45 12.73 0.82
N ALA A 411 -1.55 12.62 0.08
CA ALA A 411 -2.85 13.16 0.49
C ALA A 411 -3.34 12.50 1.81
N ILE A 412 -3.20 11.18 1.92
CA ILE A 412 -3.50 10.43 3.16
C ILE A 412 -2.60 10.90 4.32
N ARG A 413 -1.27 10.89 4.12
CA ARG A 413 -0.27 11.18 5.18
C ARG A 413 -0.41 12.56 5.82
N LYS A 414 -0.90 13.57 5.09
CA LYS A 414 -1.20 14.90 5.64
C LYS A 414 -2.16 14.86 6.84
N ARG A 415 -2.99 13.81 6.96
CA ARG A 415 -3.96 13.63 8.05
C ARG A 415 -3.49 12.61 9.10
N VAL A 416 -2.98 11.46 8.66
CA VAL A 416 -2.67 10.31 9.54
C VAL A 416 -1.18 10.16 9.91
N GLY A 417 -0.33 11.11 9.50
CA GLY A 417 1.10 11.11 9.78
C GLY A 417 1.96 10.27 8.83
N ASP A 418 3.28 10.38 9.02
CA ASP A 418 4.28 9.73 8.17
C ASP A 418 4.35 8.22 8.35
N SER A 419 4.63 7.52 7.24
CA SER A 419 4.77 6.06 7.16
C SER A 419 3.56 5.23 7.61
N THR A 420 2.45 5.87 7.95
CA THR A 420 1.23 5.21 8.42
C THR A 420 0.59 4.32 7.35
N PHE A 421 0.61 4.72 6.08
CA PHE A 421 0.08 3.95 4.93
C PHE A 421 1.11 3.74 3.82
N GLY A 422 0.95 2.59 3.15
CA GLY A 422 1.61 2.22 1.89
C GLY A 422 0.61 1.63 0.89
N ALA A 423 1.07 1.35 -0.32
CA ALA A 423 0.27 0.73 -1.39
C ALA A 423 1.02 -0.46 -2.02
N SER A 424 0.28 -1.52 -2.33
CA SER A 424 0.73 -2.76 -2.95
C SER A 424 -0.02 -3.02 -4.27
N GLY A 425 0.56 -3.83 -5.16
CA GLY A 425 0.16 -3.97 -6.57
C GLY A 425 0.87 -2.96 -7.47
N VAL A 426 0.85 -1.70 -7.04
CA VAL A 426 1.15 -0.44 -7.76
C VAL A 426 2.41 -0.36 -8.63
N ARG A 427 3.38 -1.27 -8.51
CA ARG A 427 4.68 -1.17 -9.22
C ARG A 427 4.60 -1.61 -10.66
N GLU A 428 3.79 -2.63 -10.92
CA GLU A 428 3.67 -3.24 -12.24
C GLU A 428 2.71 -2.44 -13.14
N ASN A 429 1.91 -1.55 -12.56
CA ASN A 429 0.95 -0.68 -13.23
C ASN A 429 1.51 -0.05 -14.52
N CYS A 430 0.68 -0.14 -15.54
CA CYS A 430 1.00 0.23 -16.90
C CYS A 430 0.55 1.66 -17.25
N PHE A 431 -0.42 2.25 -16.55
CA PHE A 431 -0.92 3.57 -16.88
C PHE A 431 0.08 4.69 -16.55
N SER A 432 0.12 5.69 -17.43
CA SER A 432 0.54 7.06 -17.11
C SER A 432 -0.20 8.06 -17.99
N PRO A 433 -0.27 9.35 -17.61
CA PRO A 433 -0.88 10.42 -18.42
C PRO A 433 -0.32 10.58 -19.84
N ALA A 434 0.90 10.09 -20.08
CA ALA A 434 1.58 10.12 -21.37
C ALA A 434 1.36 8.85 -22.22
N GLY A 435 0.91 7.76 -21.60
CA GLY A 435 0.74 6.44 -22.20
C GLY A 435 1.33 5.31 -21.36
N SER A 436 1.58 4.16 -21.98
CA SER A 436 1.86 2.95 -21.20
C SER A 436 3.31 2.85 -20.72
N LEU A 437 3.51 2.63 -19.42
CA LEU A 437 4.79 2.27 -18.80
C LEU A 437 5.20 0.82 -19.08
N CYS A 438 4.28 0.00 -19.58
CA CYS A 438 4.52 -1.39 -19.96
C CYS A 438 4.96 -1.45 -21.42
N VAL A 439 6.24 -1.16 -21.63
CA VAL A 439 6.90 -1.26 -22.94
C VAL A 439 7.12 -2.74 -23.27
N PRO A 440 6.65 -3.25 -24.43
CA PRO A 440 6.90 -4.63 -24.83
C PRO A 440 8.38 -4.82 -25.23
N ASP A 441 8.97 -5.95 -24.80
CA ASP A 441 10.39 -6.28 -25.06
C ASP A 441 10.77 -6.33 -26.55
N GLN A 442 9.80 -6.58 -27.43
CA GLN A 442 9.95 -6.65 -28.89
C GLN A 442 8.73 -6.02 -29.58
N PRO A 443 8.86 -5.55 -30.85
CA PRO A 443 7.71 -5.20 -31.67
C PRO A 443 6.71 -6.36 -31.76
N THR A 444 5.42 -6.05 -31.64
CA THR A 444 4.33 -7.05 -31.74
C THR A 444 4.10 -7.56 -33.16
N ASP A 445 4.59 -6.82 -34.16
CA ASP A 445 4.66 -7.24 -35.56
C ASP A 445 6.09 -7.77 -35.85
N PRO A 446 6.25 -9.05 -36.23
CA PRO A 446 7.57 -9.63 -36.51
C PRO A 446 8.25 -9.05 -37.76
N ASP A 447 7.52 -8.33 -38.63
CA ASP A 447 8.09 -7.62 -39.78
C ASP A 447 8.46 -6.15 -39.44
N ALA A 448 8.14 -5.66 -38.23
CA ALA A 448 8.46 -4.29 -37.81
C ALA A 448 9.92 -4.11 -37.39
N LEU A 449 10.58 -3.11 -37.98
CA LEU A 449 11.95 -2.70 -37.65
C LEU A 449 11.97 -1.86 -36.36
N ALA A 450 12.61 -2.37 -35.30
CA ALA A 450 12.94 -1.58 -34.13
C ALA A 450 14.11 -0.63 -34.43
N LEU A 451 13.83 0.67 -34.51
CA LEU A 451 14.84 1.73 -34.65
C LEU A 451 15.02 2.45 -33.30
N ARG A 452 16.26 2.66 -32.87
CA ARG A 452 16.59 3.38 -31.62
C ARG A 452 17.49 4.56 -31.91
N PHE A 453 17.08 5.74 -31.45
CA PHE A 453 17.81 7.00 -31.57
C PHE A 453 18.06 7.56 -30.18
N GLU A 454 19.22 8.17 -29.94
CA GLU A 454 19.61 8.64 -28.61
C GLU A 454 20.42 9.94 -28.68
N SER A 455 20.19 10.87 -27.75
CA SER A 455 21.09 11.99 -27.49
C SER A 455 22.05 11.60 -26.37
N LYS A 456 23.36 11.84 -26.58
CA LYS A 456 24.42 11.56 -25.58
C LYS A 456 24.93 12.83 -24.91
N GLU A 457 24.34 13.98 -25.23
CA GLU A 457 24.76 15.27 -24.70
C GLU A 457 24.25 15.44 -23.26
N LYS A 458 25.19 15.62 -22.31
CA LYS A 458 24.84 15.92 -20.93
C LYS A 458 24.60 17.41 -20.77
N GLN A 459 23.34 17.79 -20.57
CA GLN A 459 22.91 19.16 -20.37
C GLN A 459 22.42 19.36 -18.93
N ALA A 460 22.62 20.54 -18.37
CA ALA A 460 22.13 20.88 -17.04
C ALA A 460 20.72 21.47 -17.14
N ILE A 461 19.79 20.99 -16.30
CA ILE A 461 18.45 21.58 -16.15
C ILE A 461 18.60 22.88 -15.35
N PRO A 462 18.15 24.04 -15.87
CA PRO A 462 18.29 25.33 -15.19
C PRO A 462 17.20 25.52 -14.12
N ASP A 463 17.60 25.66 -12.86
CA ASP A 463 16.69 25.90 -11.73
C ASP A 463 15.81 27.16 -11.93
N ASN A 464 14.52 27.03 -11.57
CA ASN A 464 13.49 28.08 -11.61
C ASN A 464 13.44 28.89 -12.92
N ASN A 465 13.69 28.24 -14.07
CA ASN A 465 13.73 28.90 -15.37
C ASN A 465 12.65 28.38 -16.33
N LYS A 466 11.59 29.17 -16.50
CA LYS A 466 10.45 28.89 -17.41
C LYS A 466 10.81 28.63 -18.88
N SER A 467 12.04 28.95 -19.29
CA SER A 467 12.55 28.62 -20.63
C SER A 467 12.93 27.14 -20.75
N GLY A 468 13.40 26.54 -19.65
CA GLY A 468 13.87 25.17 -19.58
C GLY A 468 15.15 24.90 -20.36
N ILE A 469 15.33 23.64 -20.74
CA ILE A 469 16.34 23.09 -21.65
C ILE A 469 15.65 22.23 -22.71
N SER A 470 16.22 22.13 -23.91
CA SER A 470 15.76 21.21 -24.97
C SER A 470 16.89 20.29 -25.41
N SER A 471 16.66 18.98 -25.32
CA SER A 471 17.49 17.94 -25.96
C SER A 471 16.86 17.56 -27.31
N ARG A 472 17.66 17.39 -28.35
CA ARG A 472 17.18 17.22 -29.73
C ARG A 472 17.82 16.03 -30.43
N ILE A 473 16.99 15.30 -31.17
CA ILE A 473 17.40 14.23 -32.07
C ILE A 473 16.88 14.56 -33.48
N GLU A 474 17.73 14.43 -34.49
CA GLU A 474 17.33 14.52 -35.90
C GLU A 474 17.27 13.09 -36.46
N VAL A 475 16.09 12.66 -36.90
CA VAL A 475 15.86 11.36 -37.53
C VAL A 475 15.84 11.55 -39.04
N THR A 476 16.56 10.72 -39.80
CA THR A 476 16.62 10.81 -41.27
C THR A 476 15.79 9.74 -41.98
N GLU A 477 15.43 8.71 -41.23
CA GLU A 477 14.70 7.53 -41.61
C GLU A 477 13.23 7.88 -41.84
N THR A 478 12.79 7.77 -43.10
CA THR A 478 11.40 8.06 -43.50
C THR A 478 10.49 6.88 -43.24
N GLY A 479 9.29 7.15 -42.72
CA GLY A 479 8.25 6.14 -42.59
C GLY A 479 7.20 6.51 -41.55
N THR A 480 6.45 5.53 -41.07
CA THR A 480 5.41 5.74 -40.06
C THR A 480 5.68 4.88 -38.84
N ALA A 481 5.74 5.51 -37.66
CA ALA A 481 5.96 4.80 -36.40
C ALA A 481 4.71 3.99 -36.02
N ALA A 482 4.82 2.67 -35.96
CA ALA A 482 3.77 1.80 -35.43
C ALA A 482 3.56 2.02 -33.92
N SER A 483 4.65 2.33 -33.21
CA SER A 483 4.73 2.69 -31.80
C SER A 483 5.93 3.61 -31.58
N VAL A 484 5.89 4.43 -30.53
CA VAL A 484 7.02 5.28 -30.12
C VAL A 484 7.28 5.04 -28.64
N THR A 485 8.46 4.54 -28.31
CA THR A 485 8.92 4.40 -26.93
C THR A 485 9.89 5.52 -26.63
N LEU A 486 9.69 6.20 -25.50
CA LEU A 486 10.62 7.19 -24.95
C LEU A 486 11.31 6.57 -23.73
N GLU A 487 12.64 6.54 -23.76
CA GLU A 487 13.50 6.20 -22.62
C GLU A 487 13.99 7.52 -21.98
N LEU A 488 13.67 7.76 -20.71
CA LEU A 488 14.19 8.88 -19.93
C LEU A 488 15.29 8.41 -18.97
N ASP A 489 16.44 9.07 -19.02
CA ASP A 489 17.51 9.01 -18.01
C ASP A 489 17.90 10.44 -17.61
N ILE A 490 17.25 10.94 -16.55
CA ILE A 490 17.39 12.33 -16.08
C ILE A 490 17.80 12.29 -14.61
N SER A 491 18.97 12.81 -14.27
CA SER A 491 19.37 13.02 -12.87
C SER A 491 18.78 14.33 -12.34
N HIS A 492 17.94 14.26 -11.29
CA HIS A 492 17.39 15.44 -10.61
C HIS A 492 17.06 15.11 -9.16
N THR A 493 17.36 16.02 -8.21
CA THR A 493 17.08 15.78 -6.79
C THR A 493 15.60 15.82 -6.43
N TYR A 494 14.77 16.41 -7.31
CA TYR A 494 13.32 16.48 -7.14
C TYR A 494 12.59 16.31 -8.48
N PRO A 495 12.33 15.08 -8.94
CA PRO A 495 11.53 14.84 -10.16
C PRO A 495 10.15 15.53 -10.16
N GLY A 496 9.57 15.80 -8.99
CA GLY A 496 8.31 16.53 -8.84
C GLY A 496 8.36 18.02 -9.24
N ASP A 497 9.54 18.61 -9.40
CA ASP A 497 9.65 19.99 -9.92
C ASP A 497 9.56 20.05 -11.45
N LEU A 498 9.83 18.93 -12.14
CA LEU A 498 10.03 18.91 -13.59
C LEU A 498 8.73 18.89 -14.37
N ARG A 499 8.73 19.54 -15.53
CA ARG A 499 7.77 19.30 -16.61
C ARG A 499 8.50 18.92 -17.90
N ILE A 500 8.10 17.80 -18.51
CA ILE A 500 8.73 17.24 -19.70
C ILE A 500 7.70 17.15 -20.84
N VAL A 501 8.04 17.72 -21.99
CA VAL A 501 7.25 17.66 -23.22
C VAL A 501 8.11 17.08 -24.34
N LEU A 502 7.62 16.02 -24.99
CA LEU A 502 8.19 15.53 -26.25
C LEU A 502 7.39 16.15 -27.40
N SER A 503 8.08 16.80 -28.33
CA SER A 503 7.51 17.47 -29.49
C SER A 503 8.07 16.90 -30.79
N HIS A 504 7.19 16.56 -31.74
CA HIS A 504 7.58 16.13 -33.08
C HIS A 504 6.51 16.48 -34.12
N ALA A 505 6.93 16.98 -35.28
CA ALA A 505 6.06 17.37 -36.41
C ALA A 505 4.85 18.26 -36.04
N GLY A 506 4.98 19.09 -34.99
CA GLY A 506 3.90 19.96 -34.49
C GLY A 506 2.86 19.28 -33.60
N LYS A 507 3.09 18.02 -33.19
CA LYS A 507 2.39 17.35 -32.09
C LYS A 507 3.25 17.41 -30.82
N ASP A 508 2.60 17.58 -29.68
CA ASP A 508 3.21 17.57 -28.36
C ASP A 508 2.61 16.44 -27.50
N ALA A 509 3.44 15.80 -26.68
CA ALA A 509 3.02 14.92 -25.59
C ALA A 509 3.59 15.46 -24.27
N ASN A 510 2.73 15.71 -23.27
CA ASN A 510 3.20 15.96 -21.90
C ASN A 510 3.62 14.62 -21.31
N VAL A 511 4.92 14.37 -21.25
CA VAL A 511 5.54 13.11 -20.80
C VAL A 511 5.56 13.03 -19.28
N TRP A 512 5.76 14.18 -18.64
CA TRP A 512 5.86 14.32 -17.18
C TRP A 512 5.39 15.73 -16.81
N ASP A 513 4.62 15.86 -15.74
CA ASP A 513 4.06 17.15 -15.32
C ASP A 513 3.99 17.20 -13.79
N ASN A 514 5.09 17.61 -13.14
CA ASN A 514 5.18 17.73 -11.68
C ASN A 514 4.82 16.46 -10.88
N ALA A 515 5.09 15.28 -11.45
CA ALA A 515 4.86 14.00 -10.81
C ALA A 515 6.01 13.62 -9.87
N GLY A 516 5.69 13.13 -8.67
CA GLY A 516 6.68 12.60 -7.74
C GLY A 516 6.99 13.50 -6.54
N GLY A 517 8.27 13.79 -6.32
CA GLY A 517 8.73 14.51 -5.13
C GLY A 517 10.25 14.56 -5.08
N GLU A 518 10.83 14.40 -3.89
CA GLU A 518 12.28 14.16 -3.69
C GLU A 518 12.70 12.80 -4.26
N GLY A 519 13.89 12.73 -4.87
CA GLY A 519 14.40 11.51 -5.48
C GLY A 519 15.80 11.68 -6.10
N THR A 520 16.23 10.71 -6.89
CA THR A 520 17.54 10.71 -7.59
C THR A 520 17.42 11.13 -9.06
N GLY A 521 16.23 11.00 -9.65
CA GLY A 521 16.00 11.29 -11.05
C GLY A 521 14.75 10.62 -11.60
N ILE A 522 14.69 10.53 -12.93
CA ILE A 522 13.71 9.75 -13.69
C ILE A 522 14.50 8.75 -14.52
N GLN A 523 14.30 7.46 -14.25
CA GLN A 523 14.79 6.35 -15.08
C GLN A 523 13.59 5.50 -15.48
N GLN A 524 12.94 5.88 -16.58
CA GLN A 524 11.61 5.35 -16.93
C GLN A 524 11.45 5.27 -18.44
N SER A 525 10.96 4.13 -18.92
CA SER A 525 10.58 3.91 -20.32
C SER A 525 9.07 3.92 -20.46
N MET A 526 8.55 4.48 -21.55
CA MET A 526 7.10 4.55 -21.78
C MET A 526 6.74 4.64 -23.27
N LEU A 527 5.63 4.01 -23.62
CA LEU A 527 4.97 4.05 -24.92
C LEU A 527 4.11 5.32 -25.03
N ILE A 528 4.48 6.23 -25.93
CA ILE A 528 3.81 7.52 -26.11
C ILE A 528 2.72 7.40 -27.19
N HIS A 529 1.46 7.25 -26.79
CA HIS A 529 0.33 7.01 -27.72
C HIS A 529 0.09 8.18 -28.70
N GLN A 530 0.41 9.43 -28.32
CA GLN A 530 0.21 10.62 -29.15
C GLN A 530 1.03 10.59 -30.47
N PHE A 531 2.12 9.81 -30.49
CA PHE A 531 2.97 9.62 -31.67
C PHE A 531 2.73 8.29 -32.41
N GLN A 532 1.75 7.48 -31.99
CA GLN A 532 1.31 6.33 -32.80
C GLN A 532 0.84 6.82 -34.18
N GLY A 533 1.37 6.20 -35.24
CA GLY A 533 1.10 6.60 -36.62
C GLY A 533 1.70 7.95 -37.02
N ALA A 534 2.65 8.51 -36.26
CA ALA A 534 3.41 9.69 -36.68
C ALA A 534 4.40 9.35 -37.81
N GLU A 535 4.78 10.37 -38.58
CA GLU A 535 5.98 10.28 -39.44
C GLU A 535 7.22 10.13 -38.53
N MET A 536 8.30 9.53 -39.02
CA MET A 536 9.52 9.32 -38.22
C MET A 536 10.56 10.43 -38.44
N SER A 537 10.65 10.96 -39.66
CA SER A 537 11.76 11.82 -40.08
C SER A 537 11.65 13.27 -39.59
N GLY A 538 12.80 13.90 -39.44
CA GLY A 538 12.94 15.26 -38.92
C GLY A 538 13.18 15.30 -37.41
N THR A 539 12.88 16.46 -36.84
CA THR A 539 13.31 16.82 -35.50
C THR A 539 12.37 16.28 -34.42
N TRP A 540 12.95 15.61 -33.43
CA TRP A 540 12.31 15.27 -32.15
C TRP A 540 12.95 16.14 -31.06
N ASP A 541 12.16 16.95 -30.36
CA ASP A 541 12.61 17.88 -29.33
C ASP A 541 12.01 17.47 -27.97
N LEU A 542 12.86 17.14 -27.00
CA LEU A 542 12.48 16.86 -25.63
C LEU A 542 12.78 18.10 -24.79
N LYS A 543 11.74 18.84 -24.43
CA LYS A 543 11.84 20.03 -23.59
C LYS A 543 11.59 19.67 -22.12
N ILE A 544 12.49 20.13 -21.24
CA ILE A 544 12.40 19.97 -19.79
C ILE A 544 12.40 21.37 -19.16
N VAL A 545 11.44 21.66 -18.28
CA VAL A 545 11.30 22.92 -17.53
C VAL A 545 11.32 22.63 -16.04
#